data_AF-A0A1Y5PFK1-F1
#
_entry.id   AF-A0A1Y5PFK1-F1
#
_cell.length_a   1.000
_cell.length_b   1.000
_cell.length_c   1.000
_cell.angle_alpha   90.00
_cell.angle_beta   90.00
_cell.angle_gamma   90.00
#
_symmetry.space_group_name_H-M   'P 1'
#
loop_
_entity.id
_entity.type
_entity.pdbx_description
1 polymer ?
#
loop_
_entity_poly.entity_id
_entity_poly.type
_entity_poly.pdbx_seq_one_letter_code
_entity_poly.pdbx_strand_id
1 'polypeptide(L)'
;MPFTLGGAAVGGVLTGPAPARAEPARSVGAIAADQPVNIITRAQWGAGESMRRGAPLYGNAVNAGVVHHSATGNDYTPRDSAAIVRAIFTYHTATLGWGDIAYNALVDKYGQVFEGRFGGMTKAVEGTHTGGFNRNTWAVCLIGDLDKSAPTPPQLRAAGQLLGWRLALDGVDPHGTVRLTSAGGPFTRFAPGATPTLPTIFAHRDVGDTDCPGNAGYAFLGRIRDIAARFNQPPTIQDLADSLQGGAIYARWQAMGGINGPLGAPTSPEAPGAGSTRYAIFSHGAIYWSPASGAQPVIGAIYDAWAILGYETGPLGLPTSAEIQEPEWIVQNFQHGTLNVDRQSSAVVSVIDGQTKAVPPPPAGGPPTQIERFSPARERNV
;
A
#
# COMPACT_ATOMS: atom_id res chain seq x y z
N MET A 1 -40.20 57.57 -28.64
CA MET A 1 -41.65 57.64 -28.94
C MET A 1 -42.01 56.36 -29.70
N PRO A 2 -43.08 55.66 -29.30
CA PRO A 2 -42.93 54.30 -28.77
C PRO A 2 -43.23 53.20 -29.80
N PHE A 3 -42.51 52.08 -29.67
CA PHE A 3 -42.93 50.79 -30.20
C PHE A 3 -43.62 50.00 -29.10
N THR A 4 -44.74 49.42 -29.48
CA THR A 4 -45.78 48.72 -28.73
C THR A 4 -45.28 47.39 -28.15
N LEU A 5 -45.57 47.12 -26.87
CA LEU A 5 -45.46 45.80 -26.26
C LEU A 5 -46.59 44.88 -26.76
N GLY A 6 -46.24 43.91 -27.59
CA GLY A 6 -47.05 42.74 -27.92
C GLY A 6 -46.68 41.57 -27.01
N GLY A 7 -47.69 40.93 -26.41
CA GLY A 7 -47.52 39.90 -25.40
C GLY A 7 -47.13 38.52 -25.92
N ALA A 8 -46.76 37.66 -24.99
CA ALA A 8 -47.22 36.27 -24.88
C ALA A 8 -46.55 35.66 -23.64
N ALA A 9 -47.38 35.14 -22.73
CA ALA A 9 -46.93 34.25 -21.67
C ALA A 9 -46.41 32.96 -22.30
N VAL A 10 -45.17 32.58 -21.99
CA VAL A 10 -44.64 31.25 -22.27
C VAL A 10 -44.36 30.59 -20.94
N GLY A 11 -45.20 29.60 -20.59
CA GLY A 11 -44.96 28.70 -19.48
C GLY A 11 -43.74 27.84 -19.79
N GLY A 12 -42.62 28.15 -19.16
CA GLY A 12 -41.43 27.30 -19.15
C GLY A 12 -41.55 26.26 -18.05
N VAL A 13 -41.93 25.04 -18.41
CA VAL A 13 -41.73 23.85 -17.58
C VAL A 13 -40.23 23.70 -17.36
N LEU A 14 -39.77 23.79 -16.10
CA LEU A 14 -38.41 23.45 -15.73
C LEU A 14 -38.22 21.94 -15.95
N THR A 15 -37.68 21.57 -17.11
CA THR A 15 -37.19 20.21 -17.36
C THR A 15 -36.00 19.95 -16.44
N GLY A 16 -36.18 19.06 -15.46
CA GLY A 16 -35.09 18.59 -14.62
C GLY A 16 -33.97 17.98 -15.47
N PRO A 17 -32.71 18.00 -14.99
CA PRO A 17 -31.60 17.42 -15.73
C PRO A 17 -31.85 15.93 -15.99
N ALA A 18 -31.54 15.49 -17.21
CA ALA A 18 -31.63 14.09 -17.61
C ALA A 18 -30.86 13.19 -16.63
N PRO A 19 -31.35 11.98 -16.31
CA PRO A 19 -30.63 11.07 -15.44
C PRO A 19 -29.28 10.74 -16.07
N ALA A 20 -28.21 11.01 -15.33
CA ALA A 20 -26.86 10.67 -15.73
C ALA A 20 -26.78 9.15 -15.96
N ARG A 21 -26.37 8.79 -17.18
CA ARG A 21 -26.08 7.41 -17.56
C ARG A 21 -24.99 6.88 -16.61
N ALA A 22 -25.24 5.75 -15.96
CA ALA A 22 -24.26 5.08 -15.11
C ALA A 22 -22.97 4.80 -15.91
N GLU A 23 -21.87 5.43 -15.52
CA GLU A 23 -20.55 5.06 -16.02
C GLU A 23 -20.12 3.72 -15.38
N PRO A 24 -19.46 2.83 -16.13
CA PRO A 24 -18.95 1.59 -15.58
C PRO A 24 -17.87 1.88 -14.53
N ALA A 25 -17.88 1.07 -13.47
CA ALA A 25 -16.95 1.15 -12.34
C ALA A 25 -15.49 1.29 -12.81
N ARG A 26 -14.81 2.36 -12.38
CA ARG A 26 -13.35 2.44 -12.49
C ARG A 26 -12.75 1.40 -11.56
N SER A 27 -12.20 0.33 -12.16
CA SER A 27 -11.18 -0.50 -11.55
C SER A 27 -10.15 0.37 -10.86
N VAL A 28 -9.69 -0.01 -9.67
CA VAL A 28 -8.56 0.63 -8.97
C VAL A 28 -7.45 0.84 -9.99
N GLY A 29 -7.28 2.08 -10.44
CA GLY A 29 -6.41 2.42 -11.56
C GLY A 29 -4.98 2.03 -11.21
N ALA A 30 -4.27 1.50 -12.20
CA ALA A 30 -2.82 1.37 -12.13
C ALA A 30 -2.22 2.69 -11.64
N ILE A 31 -1.25 2.61 -10.72
CA ILE A 31 -0.44 3.77 -10.37
C ILE A 31 0.22 4.22 -11.67
N ALA A 32 -0.15 5.41 -12.16
CA ALA A 32 0.46 5.97 -13.35
C ALA A 32 1.98 6.04 -13.14
N ALA A 33 2.76 5.73 -14.19
CA ALA A 33 4.22 5.62 -14.13
C ALA A 33 4.93 6.92 -13.65
N ASP A 34 4.18 8.01 -13.50
CA ASP A 34 4.60 9.34 -13.09
C ASP A 34 4.24 9.70 -11.62
N GLN A 35 3.53 8.85 -10.88
CA GLN A 35 3.26 9.08 -9.45
C GLN A 35 4.41 8.49 -8.61
N PRO A 36 5.26 9.34 -7.99
CA PRO A 36 6.38 8.85 -7.20
C PRO A 36 5.87 8.09 -5.97
N VAL A 37 6.64 7.08 -5.55
CA VAL A 37 6.54 6.57 -4.17
C VAL A 37 6.60 7.78 -3.23
N ASN A 38 5.69 7.87 -2.25
CA ASN A 38 5.70 8.98 -1.31
C ASN A 38 7.00 8.95 -0.51
N ILE A 39 7.92 9.87 -0.82
CA ILE A 39 9.25 9.96 -0.22
C ILE A 39 9.27 11.10 0.80
N ILE A 40 9.60 10.75 2.03
CA ILE A 40 9.93 11.69 3.09
C ILE A 40 11.32 12.24 2.81
N THR A 41 11.36 13.49 2.38
CA THR A 41 12.58 14.23 2.03
C THR A 41 13.50 14.42 3.24
N ARG A 42 14.78 14.71 2.96
CA ARG A 42 15.77 15.06 3.99
C ARG A 42 15.32 16.17 4.92
N ALA A 43 14.67 17.20 4.39
CA ALA A 43 14.09 18.27 5.20
C ALA A 43 12.97 17.78 6.12
N GLN A 44 12.07 16.92 5.62
CA GLN A 44 10.92 16.43 6.39
C GLN A 44 11.32 15.50 7.55
N TRP A 45 12.33 14.64 7.38
CA TRP A 45 12.83 13.81 8.49
C TRP A 45 13.87 14.53 9.37
N GLY A 46 14.26 15.75 9.03
CA GLY A 46 15.16 16.59 9.83
C GLY A 46 16.63 16.18 9.71
N ALA A 47 17.12 15.99 8.49
CA ALA A 47 18.53 15.75 8.21
C ALA A 47 19.42 16.87 8.76
N GLY A 48 20.40 16.52 9.58
CA GLY A 48 21.40 17.46 10.07
C GLY A 48 22.44 17.76 8.99
N GLU A 49 22.08 18.56 7.99
CA GLU A 49 22.93 18.84 6.81
C GLU A 49 24.31 19.41 7.15
N SER A 50 24.47 20.05 8.31
CA SER A 50 25.78 20.53 8.79
C SER A 50 26.78 19.41 9.09
N MET A 51 26.32 18.18 9.33
CA MET A 51 27.19 17.02 9.54
C MET A 51 27.63 16.37 8.21
N ARG A 52 26.98 16.70 7.10
CA ARG A 52 27.33 16.18 5.77
C ARG A 52 28.64 16.80 5.30
N ARG A 53 29.51 16.00 4.70
CA ARG A 53 30.79 16.42 4.12
C ARG A 53 30.90 16.00 2.66
N GLY A 54 31.51 16.86 1.86
CA GLY A 54 31.74 16.61 0.43
C GLY A 54 30.51 16.88 -0.44
N ALA A 55 30.76 17.02 -1.74
CA ALA A 55 29.72 17.09 -2.76
C ALA A 55 29.21 15.67 -3.09
N PRO A 56 27.94 15.52 -3.50
CA PRO A 56 27.45 14.24 -4.00
C PRO A 56 28.23 13.81 -5.25
N LEU A 57 28.58 12.52 -5.30
CA LEU A 57 29.14 11.89 -6.47
C LEU A 57 28.03 11.28 -7.31
N TYR A 58 28.19 11.32 -8.63
CA TYR A 58 27.21 10.78 -9.57
C TYR A 58 27.86 9.77 -10.51
N GLY A 59 27.22 8.62 -10.69
CA GLY A 59 27.46 7.73 -11.81
C GLY A 59 26.79 8.27 -13.09
N ASN A 60 27.05 7.59 -14.21
CA ASN A 60 26.41 7.93 -15.49
C ASN A 60 24.96 7.42 -15.57
N ALA A 61 24.67 6.32 -14.88
CA ALA A 61 23.37 5.66 -14.82
C ALA A 61 23.29 4.80 -13.55
N VAL A 62 22.09 4.36 -13.18
CA VAL A 62 21.89 3.26 -12.24
C VAL A 62 21.69 1.98 -13.04
N ASN A 63 22.55 0.99 -12.81
CA ASN A 63 22.50 -0.31 -13.48
C ASN A 63 21.90 -1.41 -12.59
N ALA A 64 21.84 -1.19 -11.27
CA ALA A 64 21.35 -2.18 -10.32
C ALA A 64 20.90 -1.57 -8.99
N GLY A 65 19.99 -2.28 -8.32
CA GLY A 65 19.54 -1.99 -6.96
C GLY A 65 20.23 -2.88 -5.93
N VAL A 66 20.63 -2.32 -4.79
CA VAL A 66 21.21 -3.10 -3.68
C VAL A 66 20.31 -3.03 -2.45
N VAL A 67 19.90 -4.19 -1.94
CA VAL A 67 19.08 -4.29 -0.72
C VAL A 67 19.97 -4.48 0.50
N HIS A 68 19.73 -3.65 1.51
CA HIS A 68 20.37 -3.69 2.82
C HIS A 68 19.31 -3.84 3.92
N HIS A 69 19.76 -4.17 5.12
CA HIS A 69 19.02 -3.88 6.34
C HIS A 69 19.82 -2.94 7.25
N SER A 70 19.18 -2.28 8.21
CA SER A 70 19.89 -1.40 9.14
C SER A 70 20.48 -2.14 10.34
N ALA A 71 20.04 -3.38 10.59
CA ALA A 71 20.34 -4.16 11.80
C ALA A 71 19.96 -3.43 13.11
N THR A 72 19.02 -2.48 13.04
CA THR A 72 18.46 -1.82 14.22
C THR A 72 17.33 -2.64 14.84
N GLY A 73 16.92 -2.34 16.07
CA GLY A 73 15.76 -3.02 16.68
C GLY A 73 14.46 -2.85 15.88
N ASN A 74 13.57 -3.85 15.99
CA ASN A 74 12.27 -3.86 15.32
C ASN A 74 11.13 -3.29 16.18
N ASP A 75 11.38 -2.99 17.46
CA ASP A 75 10.37 -2.42 18.35
C ASP A 75 10.37 -0.89 18.27
N TYR A 76 9.56 -0.38 17.34
CA TYR A 76 9.36 1.05 17.10
C TYR A 76 7.99 1.29 16.49
N THR A 77 7.46 2.50 16.62
CA THR A 77 6.20 2.96 16.00
C THR A 77 6.47 3.78 14.74
N PRO A 78 5.48 4.06 13.87
CA PRO A 78 5.72 4.85 12.65
C PRO A 78 6.25 6.26 12.95
N ARG A 79 5.98 6.81 14.14
CA ARG A 79 6.46 8.14 14.54
C ARG A 79 7.96 8.15 14.87
N ASP A 80 8.50 6.99 15.22
CA ASP A 80 9.91 6.84 15.61
C ASP A 80 10.83 6.71 14.38
N SER A 81 10.29 6.34 13.22
CA SER A 81 11.05 6.05 12.00
C SER A 81 11.99 7.19 11.60
N ALA A 82 11.53 8.44 11.63
CA ALA A 82 12.39 9.60 11.32
C ALA A 82 13.55 9.76 12.32
N ALA A 83 13.33 9.45 13.61
CA ALA A 83 14.38 9.48 14.61
C ALA A 83 15.42 8.38 14.38
N ILE A 84 14.99 7.19 13.97
CA ILE A 84 15.89 6.08 13.60
C ILE A 84 16.76 6.47 12.40
N VAL A 85 16.18 7.10 11.36
CA VAL A 85 16.94 7.59 10.19
C VAL A 85 17.98 8.63 10.62
N ARG A 86 17.64 9.59 11.49
CA ARG A 86 18.60 10.55 12.06
C ARG A 86 19.72 9.88 12.85
N ALA A 87 19.41 8.82 13.60
CA ALA A 87 20.41 8.06 14.36
C ALA A 87 21.39 7.34 13.42
N ILE A 88 20.89 6.69 12.36
CA ILE A 88 21.72 6.05 11.33
C ILE A 88 22.61 7.09 10.62
N PHE A 89 22.04 8.23 10.23
CA PHE A 89 22.78 9.33 9.62
C PHE A 89 23.90 9.85 10.55
N THR A 90 23.59 10.07 11.83
CA THR A 90 24.57 10.52 12.83
C THR A 90 25.67 9.48 13.03
N TYR A 91 25.33 8.20 13.13
CA TYR A 91 26.31 7.13 13.25
C TYR A 91 27.27 7.09 12.05
N HIS A 92 26.74 7.15 10.82
CA HIS A 92 27.58 7.18 9.63
C HIS A 92 28.50 8.41 9.56
N THR A 93 27.99 9.60 9.88
CA THR A 93 28.74 10.85 9.69
C THR A 93 29.68 11.20 10.84
N ALA A 94 29.20 11.05 12.08
CA ALA A 94 29.92 11.43 13.30
C ALA A 94 30.75 10.27 13.88
N THR A 95 30.26 9.02 13.79
CA THR A 95 30.98 7.86 14.35
C THR A 95 31.88 7.18 13.33
N LEU A 96 31.38 6.89 12.12
CA LEU A 96 32.17 6.24 11.07
C LEU A 96 32.96 7.22 10.18
N GLY A 97 32.71 8.52 10.34
CA GLY A 97 33.43 9.56 9.59
C GLY A 97 33.03 9.65 8.11
N TRP A 98 31.94 9.02 7.68
CA TRP A 98 31.48 9.08 6.29
C TRP A 98 30.93 10.46 5.94
N GLY A 99 30.87 10.77 4.64
CA GLY A 99 30.40 12.07 4.16
C GLY A 99 28.88 12.28 4.32
N ASP A 100 28.09 11.21 4.34
CA ASP A 100 26.64 11.22 4.46
C ASP A 100 26.16 9.82 4.90
N ILE A 101 24.85 9.65 5.06
CA ILE A 101 24.23 8.32 5.16
C ILE A 101 24.57 7.47 3.93
N ALA A 102 24.91 6.20 4.14
CA ALA A 102 25.47 5.35 3.10
C ALA A 102 24.49 4.99 1.97
N TYR A 103 23.22 4.83 2.31
CA TYR A 103 22.16 4.34 1.43
C TYR A 103 21.47 5.48 0.68
N ASN A 104 21.01 5.23 -0.54
CA ASN A 104 20.24 6.22 -1.28
C ASN A 104 18.84 6.43 -0.69
N ALA A 105 18.24 5.37 -0.15
CA ALA A 105 16.96 5.44 0.54
C ALA A 105 16.86 4.44 1.69
N LEU A 106 15.92 4.69 2.59
CA LEU A 106 15.57 3.80 3.69
C LEU A 106 14.06 3.54 3.69
N VAL A 107 13.64 2.33 4.06
CA VAL A 107 12.23 1.95 4.13
C VAL A 107 11.94 1.31 5.47
N ASP A 108 10.99 1.88 6.22
CA ASP A 108 10.60 1.33 7.52
C ASP A 108 9.60 0.16 7.41
N LYS A 109 9.32 -0.49 8.54
CA LYS A 109 8.37 -1.62 8.62
C LYS A 109 6.91 -1.22 8.36
N TYR A 110 6.61 0.06 8.18
CA TYR A 110 5.29 0.60 7.87
C TYR A 110 5.16 1.02 6.41
N GLY A 111 6.24 0.92 5.62
CA GLY A 111 6.28 1.32 4.22
C GLY A 111 6.56 2.81 4.01
N GLN A 112 6.97 3.55 5.03
CA GLN A 112 7.46 4.92 4.87
C GLN A 112 8.83 4.88 4.19
N VAL A 113 8.98 5.65 3.11
CA VAL A 113 10.24 5.78 2.38
C VAL A 113 10.91 7.08 2.76
N PHE A 114 12.19 7.02 3.11
CA PHE A 114 13.01 8.18 3.47
C PHE A 114 14.11 8.39 2.44
N GLU A 115 14.25 9.62 1.97
CA GLU A 115 15.41 10.03 1.19
C GLU A 115 16.67 9.88 2.06
N GLY A 116 17.60 9.04 1.61
CA GLY A 116 18.88 8.82 2.27
C GLY A 116 19.89 9.83 1.75
N ARG A 117 20.87 9.36 0.98
CA ARG A 117 22.01 10.14 0.52
C ARG A 117 21.62 11.38 -0.28
N PHE A 118 22.21 12.52 0.08
CA PHE A 118 22.01 13.79 -0.60
C PHE A 118 22.47 13.73 -2.06
N GLY A 119 21.75 14.40 -2.96
CA GLY A 119 22.08 14.50 -4.38
C GLY A 119 20.87 14.37 -5.31
N GLY A 120 19.76 13.83 -4.79
CA GLY A 120 18.47 13.76 -5.49
C GLY A 120 18.07 12.34 -5.87
N MET A 121 16.81 11.99 -5.59
CA MET A 121 16.27 10.64 -5.73
C MET A 121 16.15 10.13 -7.17
N THR A 122 16.09 11.02 -8.15
CA THR A 122 16.02 10.68 -9.59
C THR A 122 17.39 10.55 -10.25
N LYS A 123 18.48 10.84 -9.53
CA LYS A 123 19.85 10.83 -10.07
C LYS A 123 20.60 9.57 -9.67
N ALA A 124 21.64 9.24 -10.43
CA ALA A 124 22.57 8.16 -10.13
C ALA A 124 23.57 8.54 -9.03
N VAL A 125 23.07 8.94 -7.84
CA VAL A 125 23.91 9.32 -6.70
C VAL A 125 24.68 8.10 -6.19
N GLU A 126 26.01 8.19 -6.14
CA GLU A 126 26.85 7.11 -5.64
C GLU A 126 26.85 7.07 -4.11
N GLY A 127 26.51 5.91 -3.56
CA GLY A 127 26.50 5.62 -2.12
C GLY A 127 27.85 5.26 -1.51
N THR A 128 27.82 4.85 -0.24
CA THR A 128 28.95 4.19 0.45
C THR A 128 28.47 2.93 1.17
N HIS A 129 27.43 2.31 0.64
CA HIS A 129 26.71 1.19 1.26
C HIS A 129 27.37 -0.17 0.99
N THR A 130 28.08 -0.32 -0.13
CA THR A 130 28.61 -1.61 -0.58
C THR A 130 30.01 -1.44 -1.14
N GLY A 131 31.03 -1.68 -0.30
CA GLY A 131 32.43 -1.62 -0.71
C GLY A 131 32.69 -2.43 -1.99
N GLY A 132 33.44 -1.86 -2.93
CA GLY A 132 33.68 -2.46 -4.25
C GLY A 132 32.57 -2.21 -5.28
N PHE A 133 31.31 -1.96 -4.88
CA PHE A 133 30.16 -1.93 -5.80
C PHE A 133 29.25 -0.70 -5.64
N ASN A 134 29.71 0.39 -5.02
CA ASN A 134 28.91 1.63 -4.89
C ASN A 134 28.61 2.29 -6.24
N ARG A 135 29.57 2.24 -7.18
CA ARG A 135 29.44 2.92 -8.47
C ARG A 135 28.33 2.28 -9.32
N ASN A 136 27.50 3.11 -9.93
CA ASN A 136 26.37 2.73 -10.79
C ASN A 136 25.32 1.82 -10.12
N THR A 137 25.29 1.77 -8.78
CA THR A 137 24.25 1.07 -8.04
C THR A 137 23.46 2.05 -7.18
N TRP A 138 22.26 1.65 -6.76
CA TRP A 138 21.38 2.46 -5.93
C TRP A 138 20.80 1.61 -4.81
N ALA A 139 21.04 2.01 -3.55
CA ALA A 139 20.72 1.17 -2.41
C ALA A 139 19.48 1.59 -1.64
N VAL A 140 18.68 0.58 -1.29
CA VAL A 140 17.58 0.68 -0.33
C VAL A 140 17.94 -0.10 0.92
N CYS A 141 17.87 0.57 2.08
CA CYS A 141 18.04 -0.06 3.38
C CYS A 141 16.69 -0.27 4.08
N LEU A 142 16.34 -1.52 4.35
CA LEU A 142 15.17 -1.89 5.12
C LEU A 142 15.48 -1.65 6.62
N ILE A 143 14.75 -0.74 7.26
CA ILE A 143 14.97 -0.43 8.67
C ILE A 143 14.46 -1.59 9.54
N GLY A 144 15.39 -2.25 10.23
CA GLY A 144 15.14 -3.35 11.15
C GLY A 144 16.26 -4.39 11.19
N ASP A 145 16.14 -5.30 12.13
CA ASP A 145 16.91 -6.55 12.20
C ASP A 145 16.10 -7.61 11.46
N LEU A 146 16.59 -7.95 10.28
CA LEU A 146 15.94 -8.87 9.36
C LEU A 146 16.69 -10.22 9.29
N ASP A 147 17.46 -10.56 10.32
CA ASP A 147 18.06 -11.88 10.38
C ASP A 147 17.02 -12.95 10.70
N LYS A 148 16.20 -12.71 11.73
CA LYS A 148 15.14 -13.63 12.18
C LYS A 148 13.73 -13.11 11.92
N SER A 149 13.54 -11.80 11.88
CA SER A 149 12.24 -11.20 11.62
C SER A 149 12.07 -10.95 10.12
N ALA A 150 10.96 -11.44 9.56
CA ALA A 150 10.64 -11.19 8.17
C ALA A 150 10.33 -9.69 7.96
N PRO A 151 10.70 -9.10 6.82
CA PRO A 151 10.20 -7.79 6.43
C PRO A 151 8.67 -7.80 6.40
N THR A 152 8.05 -6.71 6.84
CA THR A 152 6.58 -6.62 6.78
C THR A 152 6.11 -6.43 5.34
N PRO A 153 4.87 -6.80 5.00
CA PRO A 153 4.33 -6.55 3.68
C PRO A 153 4.34 -5.09 3.22
N PRO A 154 4.01 -4.08 4.06
CA PRO A 154 4.19 -2.67 3.68
C PRO A 154 5.63 -2.32 3.33
N GLN A 155 6.61 -2.84 4.08
CA GLN A 155 8.04 -2.61 3.83
C GLN A 155 8.50 -3.22 2.51
N LEU A 156 8.10 -4.46 2.23
CA LEU A 156 8.40 -5.14 0.96
C LEU A 156 7.80 -4.40 -0.24
N ARG A 157 6.53 -3.98 -0.13
CA ARG A 157 5.87 -3.21 -1.19
C ARG A 157 6.56 -1.89 -1.47
N ALA A 158 6.84 -1.11 -0.42
CA ALA A 158 7.52 0.18 -0.57
C ALA A 158 8.93 0.04 -1.15
N ALA A 159 9.72 -0.94 -0.68
CA ALA A 159 11.06 -1.19 -1.20
C ALA A 159 11.05 -1.66 -2.67
N GLY A 160 10.15 -2.58 -3.01
CA GLY A 160 9.98 -3.06 -4.38
C GLY A 160 9.52 -1.95 -5.33
N GLN A 161 8.48 -1.19 -4.95
CA GLN A 161 7.98 -0.07 -5.76
C GLN A 161 9.06 1.01 -5.95
N LEU A 162 9.82 1.33 -4.90
CA LEU A 162 10.90 2.31 -4.96
C LEU A 162 12.01 1.87 -5.92
N LEU A 163 12.45 0.61 -5.81
CA LEU A 163 13.45 0.06 -6.72
C LEU A 163 12.94 -0.04 -8.15
N GLY A 164 11.69 -0.47 -8.35
CA GLY A 164 11.07 -0.53 -9.68
C GLY A 164 11.01 0.84 -10.34
N TRP A 165 10.48 1.84 -9.62
CA TRP A 165 10.45 3.24 -10.07
C TRP A 165 11.86 3.76 -10.39
N ARG A 166 12.83 3.54 -9.50
CA ARG A 166 14.19 4.03 -9.73
C ARG A 166 14.82 3.37 -10.94
N LEU A 167 14.77 2.04 -11.05
CA LEU A 167 15.38 1.30 -12.16
C LEU A 167 14.72 1.64 -13.50
N ALA A 168 13.42 1.92 -13.52
CA ALA A 168 12.69 2.30 -14.73
C ALA A 168 13.21 3.63 -15.34
N LEU A 169 13.67 4.59 -14.52
CA LEU A 169 14.26 5.84 -15.03
C LEU A 169 15.53 5.62 -15.86
N ASP A 170 16.23 4.50 -15.65
CA ASP A 170 17.43 4.11 -16.40
C ASP A 170 17.16 2.92 -17.35
N GLY A 171 15.89 2.52 -17.52
CA GLY A 171 15.50 1.43 -18.42
C GLY A 171 15.98 0.04 -18.00
N VAL A 172 16.19 -0.19 -16.71
CA VAL A 172 16.75 -1.44 -16.19
C VAL A 172 15.64 -2.40 -15.77
N ASP A 173 15.67 -3.63 -16.29
CA ASP A 173 14.75 -4.71 -15.91
C ASP A 173 15.06 -5.27 -14.51
N PRO A 174 14.13 -5.17 -13.53
CA PRO A 174 14.29 -5.74 -12.19
C PRO A 174 14.51 -7.25 -12.14
N HIS A 175 14.07 -8.02 -13.15
CA HIS A 175 14.31 -9.46 -13.28
C HIS A 175 15.59 -9.82 -14.02
N GLY A 176 16.23 -8.83 -14.63
CA GLY A 176 17.44 -9.00 -15.40
C GLY A 176 18.67 -9.35 -14.55
N THR A 177 19.80 -9.38 -15.25
CA THR A 177 21.12 -9.52 -14.66
C THR A 177 22.04 -8.42 -15.16
N VAL A 178 23.01 -8.04 -14.35
CA VAL A 178 24.00 -7.02 -14.65
C VAL A 178 25.41 -7.55 -14.43
N ARG A 179 26.38 -7.02 -15.19
CA ARG A 179 27.81 -7.20 -14.90
C ARG A 179 28.34 -5.92 -14.27
N LEU A 180 28.85 -6.02 -13.03
CA LEU A 180 29.38 -4.86 -12.30
C LEU A 180 30.86 -5.06 -12.00
N THR A 181 31.68 -4.05 -12.25
CA THR A 181 33.13 -4.10 -11.98
C THR A 181 33.40 -3.74 -10.54
N SER A 182 34.03 -4.65 -9.79
CA SER A 182 34.48 -4.40 -8.42
C SER A 182 35.61 -3.37 -8.40
N ALA A 183 35.49 -2.34 -7.58
CA ALA A 183 36.61 -1.48 -7.20
C ALA A 183 37.57 -2.17 -6.21
N GLY A 184 37.22 -3.37 -5.73
CA GLY A 184 37.90 -4.07 -4.65
C GLY A 184 37.71 -3.39 -3.30
N GLY A 185 38.52 -3.82 -2.34
CA GLY A 185 38.50 -3.30 -0.97
C GLY A 185 38.43 -4.40 0.07
N PRO A 186 38.62 -4.07 1.35
CA PRO A 186 38.79 -5.04 2.43
C PRO A 186 37.51 -5.80 2.82
N PHE A 187 36.34 -5.38 2.32
CA PHE A 187 35.04 -5.94 2.70
C PHE A 187 34.26 -6.56 1.55
N THR A 188 34.87 -6.67 0.35
CA THR A 188 34.29 -7.36 -0.80
C THR A 188 35.06 -8.63 -1.11
N ARG A 189 34.35 -9.67 -1.55
CA ARG A 189 34.94 -10.94 -1.98
C ARG A 189 35.56 -10.87 -3.37
N PHE A 190 35.37 -9.76 -4.08
CA PHE A 190 35.79 -9.58 -5.47
C PHE A 190 37.00 -8.67 -5.56
N ALA A 191 38.09 -9.19 -6.14
CA ALA A 191 39.30 -8.42 -6.42
C ALA A 191 39.00 -7.19 -7.32
N PRO A 192 39.82 -6.11 -7.23
CA PRO A 192 39.70 -4.96 -8.12
C PRO A 192 39.70 -5.40 -9.60
N GLY A 193 38.74 -4.89 -10.38
CA GLY A 193 38.58 -5.22 -11.80
C GLY A 193 37.76 -6.48 -12.09
N ALA A 194 37.47 -7.33 -11.10
CA ALA A 194 36.59 -8.48 -11.29
C ALA A 194 35.17 -8.03 -11.68
N THR A 195 34.53 -8.74 -12.61
CA THR A 195 33.20 -8.37 -13.15
C THR A 195 32.17 -9.50 -13.00
N PRO A 196 31.70 -9.81 -11.77
CA PRO A 196 30.66 -10.82 -11.59
C PRO A 196 29.36 -10.45 -12.29
N THR A 197 28.61 -11.49 -12.68
CA THR A 197 27.21 -11.35 -13.12
C THR A 197 26.30 -11.49 -11.90
N LEU A 198 25.47 -10.50 -11.67
CA LEU A 198 24.58 -10.39 -10.51
C LEU A 198 23.15 -10.19 -11.00
N PRO A 199 22.12 -10.60 -10.23
CA PRO A 199 20.76 -10.13 -10.47
C PRO A 199 20.72 -8.59 -10.43
N THR A 200 19.85 -7.95 -11.22
CA THR A 200 19.69 -6.49 -11.23
C THR A 200 19.40 -5.93 -9.84
N ILE A 201 18.57 -6.62 -9.05
CA ILE A 201 18.37 -6.32 -7.64
C ILE A 201 19.03 -7.42 -6.83
N PHE A 202 20.04 -7.08 -6.04
CA PHE A 202 20.81 -8.06 -5.26
C PHE A 202 21.04 -7.56 -3.83
N ALA A 203 21.50 -8.43 -2.94
CA ALA A 203 21.79 -8.06 -1.55
C ALA A 203 23.25 -7.70 -1.34
N HIS A 204 23.52 -6.95 -0.27
CA HIS A 204 24.90 -6.68 0.16
C HIS A 204 25.73 -7.97 0.32
N ARG A 205 25.16 -9.02 0.93
CA ARG A 205 25.83 -10.31 1.11
C ARG A 205 26.22 -11.02 -0.18
N ASP A 206 25.68 -10.63 -1.34
CA ASP A 206 26.05 -11.27 -2.62
C ASP A 206 27.44 -10.82 -3.08
N VAL A 207 27.95 -9.69 -2.58
CA VAL A 207 29.23 -9.11 -2.98
C VAL A 207 30.18 -8.78 -1.83
N GLY A 208 29.66 -8.65 -0.61
CA GLY A 208 30.43 -8.28 0.58
C GLY A 208 30.46 -9.37 1.65
N ASP A 209 31.47 -9.31 2.52
CA ASP A 209 31.60 -10.17 3.69
C ASP A 209 30.69 -9.69 4.83
N THR A 210 29.41 -9.98 4.68
CA THR A 210 28.35 -9.56 5.60
C THR A 210 27.15 -10.49 5.53
N ASP A 211 26.35 -10.51 6.59
CA ASP A 211 25.03 -11.13 6.60
C ASP A 211 23.94 -10.19 6.07
N CYS A 212 24.22 -8.93 5.77
CA CYS A 212 23.20 -7.97 5.29
C CYS A 212 22.53 -8.48 3.98
N PRO A 213 21.19 -8.62 3.92
CA PRO A 213 20.16 -7.90 4.68
C PRO A 213 19.48 -8.80 5.73
N GLY A 214 20.23 -9.70 6.37
CA GLY A 214 19.74 -10.72 7.28
C GLY A 214 19.14 -11.93 6.55
N ASN A 215 19.10 -13.09 7.21
CA ASN A 215 18.62 -14.33 6.58
C ASN A 215 17.15 -14.28 6.18
N ALA A 216 16.29 -13.77 7.07
CA ALA A 216 14.88 -13.58 6.75
C ALA A 216 14.71 -12.54 5.61
N GLY A 217 15.41 -11.41 5.66
CA GLY A 217 15.36 -10.39 4.60
C GLY A 217 15.82 -10.91 3.24
N TYR A 218 16.91 -11.67 3.20
CA TYR A 218 17.47 -12.24 1.97
C TYR A 218 16.49 -13.17 1.25
N ALA A 219 15.70 -13.95 1.99
CA ALA A 219 14.67 -14.83 1.43
C ALA A 219 13.61 -14.09 0.60
N PHE A 220 13.42 -12.78 0.81
CA PHE A 220 12.43 -11.97 0.10
C PHE A 220 12.98 -11.21 -1.12
N LEU A 221 14.25 -11.39 -1.52
CA LEU A 221 14.77 -10.71 -2.72
C LEU A 221 13.96 -11.03 -3.99
N GLY A 222 13.49 -12.27 -4.14
CA GLY A 222 12.61 -12.65 -5.25
C GLY A 222 11.31 -11.84 -5.24
N ARG A 223 10.68 -11.70 -4.07
CA ARG A 223 9.45 -10.92 -3.91
C ARG A 223 9.67 -9.42 -4.19
N ILE A 224 10.80 -8.86 -3.77
CA ILE A 224 11.17 -7.46 -4.07
C ILE A 224 11.31 -7.26 -5.59
N ARG A 225 11.97 -8.20 -6.29
CA ARG A 225 12.08 -8.19 -7.75
C ARG A 225 10.72 -8.25 -8.43
N ASP A 226 9.83 -9.16 -8.00
CA ASP A 226 8.49 -9.27 -8.55
C ASP A 226 7.69 -7.97 -8.40
N ILE A 227 7.75 -7.33 -7.21
CA ILE A 227 7.07 -6.06 -6.95
C ILE A 227 7.69 -4.94 -7.80
N ALA A 228 9.02 -4.89 -7.88
CA ALA A 228 9.73 -3.90 -8.68
C ALA A 228 9.40 -4.02 -10.17
N ALA A 229 9.31 -5.23 -10.73
CA ALA A 229 8.95 -5.45 -12.13
C ALA A 229 7.52 -4.98 -12.47
N ARG A 230 6.64 -4.89 -11.47
CA ARG A 230 5.23 -4.48 -11.64
C ARG A 230 4.88 -3.18 -10.93
N PHE A 231 5.87 -2.35 -10.58
CA PHE A 231 5.65 -1.16 -9.74
C PHE A 231 4.58 -0.19 -10.27
N ASN A 232 4.36 -0.18 -11.58
CA ASN A 232 3.37 0.64 -12.30
C ASN A 232 2.08 -0.12 -12.66
N GLN A 233 1.86 -1.31 -12.09
CA GLN A 233 0.68 -2.14 -12.32
C GLN A 233 -0.25 -2.13 -11.09
N PRO A 234 -1.54 -2.48 -11.25
CA PRO A 234 -2.43 -2.71 -10.12
C PRO A 234 -1.91 -3.83 -9.20
N PRO A 235 -2.19 -3.78 -7.88
CA PRO A 235 -1.83 -4.85 -6.96
C PRO A 235 -2.42 -6.20 -7.38
N THR A 236 -1.63 -7.27 -7.26
CA THR A 236 -2.13 -8.64 -7.44
C THR A 236 -2.97 -9.07 -6.22
N ILE A 237 -3.73 -10.16 -6.36
CA ILE A 237 -4.45 -10.78 -5.22
C ILE A 237 -3.48 -11.07 -4.06
N GLN A 238 -2.26 -11.55 -4.36
CA GLN A 238 -1.25 -11.80 -3.35
C GLN A 238 -0.78 -10.51 -2.67
N ASP A 239 -0.60 -9.41 -3.41
CA ASP A 239 -0.24 -8.11 -2.82
C ASP A 239 -1.30 -7.60 -1.87
N LEU A 240 -2.57 -7.77 -2.24
CA LEU A 240 -3.71 -7.39 -1.41
C LEU A 240 -3.79 -8.28 -0.16
N ALA A 241 -3.67 -9.59 -0.30
CA ALA A 241 -3.62 -10.52 0.83
C ALA A 241 -2.47 -10.19 1.80
N ASP A 242 -1.27 -9.97 1.26
CA ASP A 242 -0.11 -9.55 2.04
C ASP A 242 -0.36 -8.20 2.73
N SER A 243 -1.09 -7.27 2.11
CA SER A 243 -1.39 -5.95 2.69
C SER A 243 -2.26 -5.99 3.93
N LEU A 244 -3.06 -7.04 4.09
CA LEU A 244 -3.95 -7.20 5.23
C LEU A 244 -3.25 -7.90 6.42
N GLN A 245 -2.14 -8.60 6.19
CA GLN A 245 -1.46 -9.42 7.20
C GLN A 245 -1.16 -8.65 8.50
N GLY A 246 -1.36 -9.33 9.63
CA GLY A 246 -1.14 -8.78 10.97
C GLY A 246 -2.32 -7.98 11.53
N GLY A 247 -3.31 -7.63 10.71
CA GLY A 247 -4.54 -6.97 11.14
C GLY A 247 -5.64 -7.95 11.57
N ALA A 248 -6.59 -7.44 12.38
CA ALA A 248 -7.78 -8.20 12.81
C ALA A 248 -8.65 -8.66 11.62
N ILE A 249 -8.68 -7.87 10.54
CA ILE A 249 -9.38 -8.21 9.29
C ILE A 249 -8.77 -9.45 8.65
N TYR A 250 -7.45 -9.50 8.50
CA TYR A 250 -6.76 -10.67 7.94
C TYR A 250 -6.90 -11.90 8.82
N ALA A 251 -6.78 -11.74 10.14
CA ALA A 251 -6.98 -12.84 11.08
C ALA A 251 -8.40 -13.44 10.92
N ARG A 252 -9.43 -12.59 10.78
CA ARG A 252 -10.80 -13.03 10.55
C ARG A 252 -10.97 -13.70 9.18
N TRP A 253 -10.41 -13.13 8.12
CA TRP A 253 -10.45 -13.72 6.77
C TRP A 253 -9.79 -15.11 6.72
N GLN A 254 -8.61 -15.26 7.33
CA GLN A 254 -7.92 -16.55 7.44
C GLN A 254 -8.73 -17.57 8.25
N ALA A 255 -9.32 -17.17 9.38
CA ALA A 255 -10.19 -18.03 10.18
C ALA A 255 -11.45 -18.50 9.42
N MET A 256 -11.84 -17.78 8.35
CA MET A 256 -12.95 -18.15 7.47
C MET A 256 -12.50 -18.97 6.25
N GLY A 257 -11.25 -19.42 6.18
CA GLY A 257 -10.72 -20.23 5.08
C GLY A 257 -9.97 -19.45 4.00
N GLY A 258 -9.71 -18.16 4.21
CA GLY A 258 -8.91 -17.33 3.32
C GLY A 258 -9.50 -17.26 1.90
N ILE A 259 -8.64 -17.41 0.89
CA ILE A 259 -9.05 -17.32 -0.52
C ILE A 259 -10.05 -18.41 -0.94
N ASN A 260 -10.05 -19.56 -0.26
CA ASN A 260 -10.97 -20.66 -0.50
C ASN A 260 -12.23 -20.56 0.38
N GLY A 261 -12.32 -19.54 1.22
CA GLY A 261 -13.43 -19.28 2.12
C GLY A 261 -14.59 -18.54 1.44
N PRO A 262 -15.69 -18.30 2.18
CA PRO A 262 -16.90 -17.70 1.62
C PRO A 262 -16.74 -16.23 1.19
N LEU A 263 -15.71 -15.54 1.69
CA LEU A 263 -15.37 -14.17 1.26
C LEU A 263 -14.61 -14.14 -0.08
N GLY A 264 -13.86 -15.20 -0.38
CA GLY A 264 -12.98 -15.29 -1.55
C GLY A 264 -11.73 -14.40 -1.45
N ALA A 265 -11.24 -13.94 -2.61
CA ALA A 265 -10.01 -13.17 -2.73
C ALA A 265 -10.20 -11.71 -2.30
N PRO A 266 -9.22 -11.07 -1.63
CA PRO A 266 -9.27 -9.64 -1.36
C PRO A 266 -9.20 -8.85 -2.68
N THR A 267 -10.01 -7.79 -2.76
CA THR A 267 -10.09 -6.88 -3.91
C THR A 267 -9.68 -5.45 -3.54
N SER A 268 -9.45 -5.18 -2.26
CA SER A 268 -8.91 -3.91 -1.76
C SER A 268 -7.86 -4.14 -0.67
N PRO A 269 -6.95 -3.17 -0.44
CA PRO A 269 -6.22 -3.09 0.82
C PRO A 269 -7.17 -2.73 1.97
N GLU A 270 -6.68 -2.77 3.20
CA GLU A 270 -7.40 -2.21 4.34
C GLU A 270 -7.51 -0.69 4.20
N ALA A 271 -8.73 -0.17 4.33
CA ALA A 271 -9.05 1.24 4.15
C ALA A 271 -9.79 1.81 5.37
N PRO A 272 -9.67 3.13 5.63
CA PRO A 272 -10.44 3.79 6.68
C PRO A 272 -11.93 3.84 6.34
N GLY A 273 -12.78 3.43 7.29
CA GLY A 273 -14.24 3.51 7.28
C GLY A 273 -14.78 4.77 7.98
N ALA A 274 -16.05 4.75 8.41
CA ALA A 274 -16.61 5.84 9.23
C ALA A 274 -15.97 5.85 10.64
N GLY A 275 -15.59 7.03 11.14
CA GLY A 275 -14.91 7.16 12.44
C GLY A 275 -13.59 6.38 12.49
N SER A 276 -13.39 5.60 13.55
CA SER A 276 -12.19 4.76 13.75
C SER A 276 -12.24 3.40 13.03
N THR A 277 -13.25 3.18 12.19
CA THR A 277 -13.46 1.92 11.48
C THR A 277 -12.36 1.66 10.45
N ARG A 278 -12.07 0.38 10.23
CA ARG A 278 -11.27 -0.12 9.10
C ARG A 278 -12.06 -1.17 8.36
N TYR A 279 -11.85 -1.32 7.07
CA TYR A 279 -12.51 -2.37 6.29
C TYR A 279 -11.63 -2.84 5.14
N ALA A 280 -11.90 -4.05 4.65
CA ALA A 280 -11.37 -4.55 3.38
C ALA A 280 -12.48 -5.26 2.60
N ILE A 281 -12.43 -5.14 1.29
CA ILE A 281 -13.39 -5.74 0.36
C ILE A 281 -12.79 -7.03 -0.21
N PHE A 282 -13.64 -8.02 -0.38
CA PHE A 282 -13.35 -9.33 -0.94
C PHE A 282 -14.33 -9.62 -2.09
N SER A 283 -14.07 -10.65 -2.88
CA SER A 283 -14.86 -10.98 -4.07
C SER A 283 -16.34 -11.27 -3.78
N HIS A 284 -16.67 -11.67 -2.55
CA HIS A 284 -18.03 -12.05 -2.15
C HIS A 284 -18.53 -11.35 -0.87
N GLY A 285 -17.90 -10.24 -0.46
CA GLY A 285 -18.31 -9.49 0.71
C GLY A 285 -17.24 -8.54 1.23
N ALA A 286 -17.37 -8.13 2.49
CA ALA A 286 -16.40 -7.29 3.16
C ALA A 286 -16.20 -7.73 4.61
N ILE A 287 -15.07 -7.33 5.19
CA ILE A 287 -14.88 -7.39 6.65
C ILE A 287 -14.70 -5.97 7.14
N TYR A 288 -15.47 -5.60 8.16
CA TYR A 288 -15.38 -4.32 8.85
C TYR A 288 -14.86 -4.54 10.26
N TRP A 289 -13.84 -3.78 10.65
CA TRP A 289 -13.33 -3.72 12.00
C TRP A 289 -13.70 -2.41 12.68
N SER A 290 -14.21 -2.49 13.91
CA SER A 290 -14.38 -1.33 14.79
C SER A 290 -13.87 -1.64 16.20
N PRO A 291 -13.53 -0.62 17.02
CA PRO A 291 -13.20 -0.84 18.43
C PRO A 291 -14.31 -1.51 19.23
N ALA A 292 -15.58 -1.31 18.82
CA ALA A 292 -16.74 -1.81 19.56
C ALA A 292 -17.06 -3.28 19.23
N SER A 293 -16.93 -3.68 17.96
CA SER A 293 -17.37 -5.01 17.49
C SER A 293 -16.25 -5.93 17.01
N GLY A 294 -15.00 -5.45 16.93
CA GLY A 294 -13.93 -6.22 16.29
C GLY A 294 -14.18 -6.42 14.79
N ALA A 295 -13.52 -7.41 14.18
CA ALA A 295 -13.62 -7.69 12.74
C ALA A 295 -14.85 -8.57 12.43
N GLN A 296 -15.87 -7.97 11.83
CA GLN A 296 -17.13 -8.62 11.47
C GLN A 296 -17.27 -8.77 9.95
N PRO A 297 -17.46 -10.01 9.44
CA PRO A 297 -17.68 -10.27 8.02
C PRO A 297 -19.13 -10.00 7.65
N VAL A 298 -19.36 -9.42 6.47
CA VAL A 298 -20.68 -9.30 5.83
C VAL A 298 -20.55 -9.91 4.45
N ILE A 299 -21.34 -10.95 4.16
CA ILE A 299 -21.16 -11.79 2.95
C ILE A 299 -22.48 -11.99 2.21
N GLY A 300 -22.38 -12.38 0.93
CA GLY A 300 -23.51 -12.86 0.13
C GLY A 300 -24.72 -11.92 0.12
N ALA A 301 -25.92 -12.49 0.25
CA ALA A 301 -27.18 -11.76 0.17
C ALA A 301 -27.31 -10.66 1.24
N ILE A 302 -26.73 -10.85 2.43
CA ILE A 302 -26.73 -9.81 3.47
C ILE A 302 -25.83 -8.64 3.07
N TYR A 303 -24.66 -8.91 2.48
CA TYR A 303 -23.78 -7.86 1.97
C TYR A 303 -24.47 -7.05 0.86
N ASP A 304 -25.12 -7.73 -0.08
CA ASP A 304 -25.84 -7.08 -1.17
C ASP A 304 -27.00 -6.21 -0.66
N ALA A 305 -27.79 -6.72 0.29
CA ALA A 305 -28.87 -5.97 0.91
C ALA A 305 -28.36 -4.77 1.71
N TRP A 306 -27.27 -4.93 2.46
CA TRP A 306 -26.64 -3.84 3.20
C TRP A 306 -26.08 -2.76 2.26
N ALA A 307 -25.52 -3.15 1.12
CA ALA A 307 -25.06 -2.24 0.07
C ALA A 307 -26.21 -1.38 -0.48
N ILE A 308 -27.37 -1.98 -0.75
CA ILE A 308 -28.59 -1.28 -1.20
C ILE A 308 -29.05 -0.24 -0.17
N LEU A 309 -28.89 -0.56 1.12
CA LEU A 309 -29.25 0.33 2.22
C LEU A 309 -28.19 1.40 2.52
N GLY A 310 -27.08 1.45 1.77
CA GLY A 310 -26.05 2.48 1.91
C GLY A 310 -24.87 2.08 2.80
N TYR A 311 -24.62 0.78 3.00
CA TYR A 311 -23.49 0.28 3.80
C TYR A 311 -23.46 0.89 5.23
N GLU A 312 -22.28 1.24 5.73
CA GLU A 312 -22.09 1.76 7.09
C GLU A 312 -22.65 3.18 7.30
N THR A 313 -22.95 3.90 6.22
CA THR A 313 -23.59 5.22 6.28
C THR A 313 -25.12 5.13 6.22
N GLY A 314 -25.63 3.95 5.91
CA GLY A 314 -27.04 3.61 5.89
C GLY A 314 -27.67 3.52 7.30
N PRO A 315 -28.98 3.31 7.37
CA PRO A 315 -29.74 3.31 8.62
C PRO A 315 -29.37 2.17 9.57
N LEU A 316 -28.72 1.11 9.10
CA LEU A 316 -28.27 -0.02 9.93
C LEU A 316 -26.95 0.27 10.68
N GLY A 317 -26.08 1.13 10.12
CA GLY A 317 -24.72 1.33 10.62
C GLY A 317 -23.79 0.13 10.38
N LEU A 318 -22.80 -0.04 11.26
CA LEU A 318 -21.77 -1.09 11.15
C LEU A 318 -22.29 -2.48 11.59
N PRO A 319 -21.73 -3.56 11.04
CA PRO A 319 -21.99 -4.91 11.56
C PRO A 319 -21.44 -5.08 12.98
N THR A 320 -22.23 -5.73 13.82
CA THR A 320 -21.88 -6.04 15.22
C THR A 320 -21.70 -7.53 15.49
N SER A 321 -22.10 -8.37 14.54
CA SER A 321 -21.86 -9.82 14.55
C SER A 321 -21.53 -10.35 13.15
N ALA A 322 -21.03 -11.59 13.09
CA ALA A 322 -21.12 -12.41 11.90
C ALA A 322 -22.56 -12.92 11.72
N GLU A 323 -22.81 -13.63 10.63
CA GLU A 323 -24.07 -14.34 10.42
C GLU A 323 -24.35 -15.34 11.54
N ILE A 324 -25.58 -15.32 12.04
CA ILE A 324 -26.15 -16.25 13.00
C ILE A 324 -27.06 -17.20 12.22
N GLN A 325 -26.80 -18.50 12.38
CA GLN A 325 -27.51 -19.54 11.67
C GLN A 325 -28.71 -20.02 12.51
N GLU A 326 -29.92 -19.65 12.10
CA GLU A 326 -31.18 -20.09 12.73
C GLU A 326 -31.93 -21.09 11.83
N PRO A 327 -32.92 -21.88 12.31
CA PRO A 327 -33.57 -22.89 11.46
C PRO A 327 -34.17 -22.36 10.16
N GLU A 328 -34.84 -21.20 10.22
CA GLU A 328 -35.53 -20.60 9.07
C GLU A 328 -34.82 -19.37 8.50
N TRP A 329 -33.89 -18.79 9.26
CA TRP A 329 -33.26 -17.52 8.95
C TRP A 329 -31.74 -17.57 9.05
N ILE A 330 -31.09 -16.75 8.24
CA ILE A 330 -29.72 -16.29 8.48
C ILE A 330 -29.82 -14.85 8.96
N VAL A 331 -29.41 -14.57 10.19
CA VAL A 331 -29.55 -13.25 10.83
C VAL A 331 -28.20 -12.60 10.99
N GLN A 332 -28.08 -11.31 10.68
CA GLN A 332 -26.88 -10.54 11.01
C GLN A 332 -27.25 -9.26 11.75
N ASN A 333 -26.54 -9.01 12.86
CA ASN A 333 -26.74 -7.83 13.69
C ASN A 333 -25.90 -6.65 13.17
N PHE A 334 -26.52 -5.47 13.20
CA PHE A 334 -25.91 -4.18 12.94
C PHE A 334 -26.18 -3.24 14.12
N GLN A 335 -25.55 -2.06 14.13
CA GLN A 335 -25.68 -1.10 15.23
C GLN A 335 -27.12 -0.66 15.51
N HIS A 336 -27.95 -0.60 14.48
CA HIS A 336 -29.31 -0.04 14.55
C HIS A 336 -30.39 -1.00 14.05
N GLY A 337 -30.08 -2.29 13.93
CA GLY A 337 -31.06 -3.27 13.43
C GLY A 337 -30.44 -4.59 12.98
N THR A 338 -31.20 -5.37 12.22
CA THR A 338 -30.74 -6.63 11.63
C THR A 338 -31.07 -6.73 10.15
N LEU A 339 -30.31 -7.57 9.44
CA LEU A 339 -30.69 -8.13 8.15
C LEU A 339 -30.89 -9.62 8.31
N ASN A 340 -32.02 -10.12 7.80
CA ASN A 340 -32.41 -11.52 7.92
C ASN A 340 -32.69 -12.09 6.53
N VAL A 341 -32.05 -13.19 6.18
CA VAL A 341 -32.29 -13.95 4.95
C VAL A 341 -33.18 -15.14 5.27
N ASP A 342 -34.33 -15.23 4.61
CA ASP A 342 -35.21 -16.39 4.66
C ASP A 342 -34.57 -17.56 3.88
N ARG A 343 -34.40 -18.72 4.51
CA ARG A 343 -33.78 -19.89 3.86
C ARG A 343 -34.63 -20.53 2.78
N GLN A 344 -35.95 -20.38 2.83
CA GLN A 344 -36.88 -20.96 1.85
C GLN A 344 -37.00 -20.05 0.62
N SER A 345 -37.21 -18.76 0.86
CA SER A 345 -37.48 -17.80 -0.22
C SER A 345 -36.23 -17.07 -0.72
N SER A 346 -35.12 -17.11 0.03
CA SER A 346 -33.94 -16.25 -0.17
C SER A 346 -34.24 -14.75 -0.11
N ALA A 347 -35.41 -14.36 0.39
CA ALA A 347 -35.77 -12.97 0.59
C ALA A 347 -34.97 -12.37 1.73
N VAL A 348 -34.51 -11.13 1.56
CA VAL A 348 -33.82 -10.38 2.62
C VAL A 348 -34.76 -9.35 3.21
N VAL A 349 -34.88 -9.34 4.53
CA VAL A 349 -35.66 -8.33 5.27
C VAL A 349 -34.75 -7.56 6.23
N SER A 350 -34.96 -6.26 6.31
CA SER A 350 -34.34 -5.39 7.32
C SER A 350 -35.29 -5.18 8.48
N VAL A 351 -34.80 -5.25 9.71
CA VAL A 351 -35.52 -4.85 10.92
C VAL A 351 -34.81 -3.65 11.53
N ILE A 352 -35.42 -2.47 11.45
CA ILE A 352 -34.89 -1.19 11.96
C ILE A 352 -35.97 -0.54 12.80
N ASP A 353 -35.66 -0.18 14.05
CA ASP A 353 -36.62 0.37 15.02
C ASP A 353 -37.91 -0.47 15.16
N GLY A 354 -37.77 -1.80 15.08
CA GLY A 354 -38.89 -2.76 15.14
C GLY A 354 -39.74 -2.83 13.86
N GLN A 355 -39.43 -2.06 12.83
CA GLN A 355 -40.11 -2.14 11.53
C GLN A 355 -39.41 -3.14 10.61
N THR A 356 -40.17 -4.12 10.13
CA THR A 356 -39.69 -5.08 9.12
C THR A 356 -40.00 -4.57 7.72
N LYS A 357 -38.99 -4.52 6.85
CA LYS A 357 -39.13 -4.12 5.44
C LYS A 357 -38.36 -5.09 4.55
N ALA A 358 -38.98 -5.52 3.45
CA ALA A 358 -38.28 -6.29 2.43
C ALA A 358 -37.24 -5.41 1.74
N VAL A 359 -36.02 -5.92 1.60
CA VAL A 359 -34.95 -5.28 0.82
C VAL A 359 -35.02 -5.85 -0.60
N PRO A 360 -35.14 -5.01 -1.64
CA PRO A 360 -35.17 -5.49 -3.00
C PRO A 360 -33.85 -6.19 -3.36
N PRO A 361 -33.85 -7.13 -4.32
CA PRO A 361 -32.62 -7.72 -4.81
C PRO A 361 -31.73 -6.66 -5.47
N PRO A 362 -30.40 -6.87 -5.52
CA PRO A 362 -29.49 -5.94 -6.19
C PRO A 362 -29.82 -5.80 -7.68
N PRO A 363 -29.52 -4.65 -8.30
CA PRO A 363 -29.66 -4.46 -9.74
C PRO A 363 -28.85 -5.49 -10.53
N ALA A 364 -29.20 -5.71 -11.80
CA ALA A 364 -28.50 -6.67 -12.67
C ALA A 364 -26.98 -6.40 -12.85
N GLY A 365 -26.49 -5.21 -12.49
CA GLY A 365 -25.08 -4.84 -12.47
C GLY A 365 -24.34 -5.18 -11.17
N GLY A 366 -24.98 -5.85 -10.21
CA GLY A 366 -24.44 -6.13 -8.88
C GLY A 366 -24.82 -5.07 -7.84
N PRO A 367 -24.43 -5.26 -6.57
CA PRO A 367 -24.66 -4.28 -5.51
C PRO A 367 -24.01 -2.93 -5.86
N PRO A 368 -24.56 -1.80 -5.37
CA PRO A 368 -23.97 -0.48 -5.60
C PRO A 368 -22.50 -0.49 -5.22
N THR A 369 -21.61 -0.12 -6.13
CA THR A 369 -20.20 0.05 -5.77
C THR A 369 -20.08 1.13 -4.70
N GLN A 370 -19.27 0.90 -3.67
CA GLN A 370 -18.98 1.88 -2.64
C GLN A 370 -18.09 3.01 -3.22
N ILE A 371 -18.69 3.94 -3.98
CA ILE A 371 -17.97 4.97 -4.78
C ILE A 371 -17.34 6.07 -3.90
N GLU A 372 -17.86 6.31 -2.69
CA GLU A 372 -17.59 7.55 -1.92
C GLU A 372 -16.19 7.70 -1.31
N ARG A 373 -15.21 6.84 -1.61
CA ARG A 373 -13.87 6.93 -1.00
C ARG A 373 -12.68 6.99 -1.96
N PHE A 374 -12.93 7.12 -3.27
CA PHE A 374 -11.86 7.34 -4.27
C PHE A 374 -11.63 8.80 -4.66
N SER A 375 -12.31 9.76 -4.03
CA SER A 375 -12.02 11.17 -4.24
C SER A 375 -10.76 11.57 -3.45
N PRO A 376 -9.69 12.09 -4.09
CA PRO A 376 -8.69 12.87 -3.38
C PRO A 376 -9.42 13.97 -2.63
N ALA A 377 -8.98 14.26 -1.41
CA ALA A 377 -9.51 15.38 -0.63
C ALA A 377 -9.56 16.64 -1.50
N ARG A 378 -10.75 17.03 -1.97
CA ARG A 378 -10.95 18.33 -2.59
C ARG A 378 -10.72 19.37 -1.52
N GLU A 379 -9.72 20.21 -1.80
CA GLU A 379 -9.39 21.50 -1.22
C GLU A 379 -10.54 22.09 -0.39
N ARG A 380 -10.33 22.21 0.92
CA ARG A 380 -11.09 23.18 1.70
C ARG A 380 -10.44 24.54 1.49
N ASN A 381 -10.90 25.26 0.48
CA ASN A 381 -10.88 26.71 0.49
C ASN A 381 -12.00 27.18 1.41
N VAL A 382 -11.64 27.69 2.59
CA VAL A 382 -12.23 28.89 3.20
C VAL A 382 -11.11 29.63 3.91
#